data_AF-A0A6B3GEQ2-F1
#
_entry.id   AF-A0A6B3GEQ2-F1
#
_cell.length_a   1.000
_cell.length_b   1.000
_cell.length_c   1.000
_cell.angle_alpha   90.00
_cell.angle_beta   90.00
_cell.angle_gamma   90.00
#
_symmetry.space_group_name_H-M   'P 1'
#
loop_
_entity.id
_entity.type
_entity.pdbx_description
1 polymer ?
#
loop_
_entity_poly.entity_id
_entity_poly.type
_entity_poly.pdbx_seq_one_letter_code
_entity_poly.pdbx_strand_id
1 'polypeptide(L)' 'MTDDGVLTPGPPDLVSLLLDTNTVDEFLLALAENALRMSPTADGCGVTLERENRPLTVASAGISAPPLDEAQYGQDD' A
#
# COMPACT_ATOMS: atom_id res chain seq x y z
N MET A 1 25.72 -27.16 -14.21
CA MET A 1 24.27 -26.93 -14.16
C MET A 1 24.11 -25.62 -13.41
N THR A 2 24.14 -24.51 -14.15
CA THR A 2 24.02 -23.17 -13.57
C THR A 2 22.57 -22.97 -13.18
N ASP A 3 22.33 -22.84 -11.88
CA ASP A 3 21.12 -22.22 -11.37
C ASP A 3 21.27 -20.73 -11.67
N ASP A 4 20.89 -20.32 -12.88
CA ASP A 4 20.66 -18.91 -13.21
C ASP A 4 19.34 -18.49 -12.56
N GLY A 5 19.32 -18.58 -11.23
CA GLY A 5 18.26 -18.09 -10.38
C GLY A 5 18.15 -16.59 -10.62
N VAL A 6 17.25 -16.21 -11.53
CA VAL A 6 16.82 -14.83 -11.73
C VAL A 6 16.51 -14.29 -10.35
N LEU A 7 17.39 -13.43 -9.83
CA LEU A 7 17.14 -12.63 -8.66
C LEU A 7 16.00 -11.70 -9.06
N THR A 8 14.75 -12.15 -8.94
CA THR A 8 13.64 -11.23 -8.93
C THR A 8 13.94 -10.28 -7.79
N PRO A 9 14.13 -8.98 -8.05
CA PRO A 9 14.37 -8.04 -6.97
C PRO A 9 13.23 -8.22 -5.98
N GLY A 10 13.58 -8.42 -4.72
CA GLY A 10 12.60 -8.36 -3.65
C GLY A 10 11.83 -7.04 -3.75
N PRO A 11 10.62 -6.96 -3.18
CA PRO A 11 9.91 -5.69 -3.09
C PRO A 11 10.87 -4.60 -2.60
N PRO A 12 10.86 -3.40 -3.20
CA PRO A 12 11.77 -2.34 -2.79
C PRO A 12 11.64 -2.09 -1.29
N ASP A 13 12.78 -1.92 -0.62
CA ASP A 13 12.78 -1.58 0.80
C ASP A 13 12.22 -0.16 1.00
N LEU A 14 11.86 0.15 2.25
CA LEU A 14 11.24 1.42 2.61
C LEU A 14 12.09 2.64 2.21
N VAL A 15 13.42 2.53 2.30
CA VAL A 15 14.34 3.63 1.99
C VAL A 15 14.36 3.88 0.48
N SER A 16 14.36 2.81 -0.32
CA SER A 16 14.29 2.91 -1.78
C SER A 16 12.97 3.56 -2.22
N LEU A 17 11.84 3.16 -1.64
CA LEU A 17 10.55 3.79 -1.91
C LEU A 17 10.55 5.31 -1.61
N LEU A 18 11.20 5.73 -0.53
CA LEU A 18 11.34 7.16 -0.18
C LEU A 18 12.22 7.94 -1.15
N LEU A 19 13.25 7.30 -1.71
CA LEU A 19 14.18 7.94 -2.65
C LEU A 19 13.63 7.96 -4.09
N ASP A 20 12.78 7.00 -4.44
CA ASP A 20 12.25 6.81 -5.80
C ASP A 20 10.94 7.59 -6.05
N THR A 21 10.35 8.20 -5.01
CA THR A 21 9.09 8.96 -5.10
C THR A 21 9.32 10.45 -4.89
N ASN A 22 8.52 11.29 -5.54
CA ASN A 22 8.72 12.75 -5.54
C ASN A 22 7.78 13.47 -4.57
N THR A 23 6.72 12.80 -4.14
CA THR A 23 5.73 13.36 -3.21
C THR A 23 5.36 12.35 -2.13
N VAL A 24 4.82 12.86 -1.02
CA VAL A 24 4.31 12.03 0.08
C VAL A 24 3.18 11.13 -0.41
N ASP A 25 2.31 11.62 -1.29
CA ASP A 25 1.18 10.84 -1.83
C ASP A 25 1.68 9.68 -2.70
N GLU A 26 2.66 9.92 -3.56
CA GLU A 26 3.32 8.87 -4.36
C GLU A 26 3.98 7.82 -3.48
N PHE A 27 4.67 8.25 -2.41
CA PHE A 27 5.27 7.35 -1.44
C PHE A 27 4.23 6.46 -0.74
N LEU A 28 3.14 7.05 -0.25
CA LEU A 28 2.10 6.32 0.48
C LEU A 28 1.39 5.31 -0.40
N LEU A 29 1.15 5.65 -1.68
CA LEU A 29 0.61 4.72 -2.67
C LEU A 29 1.58 3.57 -2.94
N ALA A 30 2.86 3.88 -3.22
CA ALA A 30 3.87 2.87 -3.50
C ALA A 30 4.10 1.92 -2.30
N LEU A 31 3.97 2.44 -1.07
CA LEU A 31 4.01 1.66 0.15
C LEU A 31 2.83 0.67 0.24
N ALA A 32 1.59 1.13 -0.02
CA ALA A 32 0.41 0.27 0.00
C ALA A 32 0.49 -0.85 -1.05
N GLU A 33 0.94 -0.53 -2.27
CA GLU A 33 1.15 -1.53 -3.33
C GLU A 33 2.22 -2.56 -2.96
N ASN A 34 3.31 -2.12 -2.33
CA ASN A 34 4.39 -2.99 -1.91
C ASN A 34 3.93 -3.96 -0.82
N ALA A 35 3.25 -3.45 0.21
CA ALA A 35 2.68 -4.26 1.27
C ALA A 35 1.67 -5.30 0.75
N LEU A 36 0.86 -4.92 -0.25
CA LEU A 36 -0.05 -5.84 -0.94
C LEU A 36 0.72 -6.96 -1.67
N ARG A 37 1.77 -6.63 -2.43
CA ARG A 37 2.62 -7.64 -3.11
C ARG A 37 3.26 -8.63 -2.13
N MET A 38 3.55 -8.18 -0.90
CA MET A 38 4.13 -9.01 0.16
C MET A 38 3.09 -9.87 0.90
N SER A 39 1.80 -9.68 0.64
CA SER A 39 0.70 -10.32 1.34
C SER A 39 -0.16 -11.15 0.37
N PRO A 40 0.25 -12.39 0.02
CA PRO A 40 -0.39 -13.18 -1.04
C PRO A 40 -1.87 -13.52 -0.81
N THR A 41 -2.33 -13.42 0.43
CA THR A 41 -3.71 -13.70 0.85
C THR A 41 -4.59 -12.46 0.90
N ALA A 42 -4.01 -11.26 0.69
CA ALA A 42 -4.75 -10.01 0.69
C ALA A 42 -5.11 -9.60 -0.75
N ASP A 43 -6.30 -9.05 -0.94
CA ASP A 43 -6.77 -8.48 -2.20
C ASP A 43 -6.82 -6.94 -2.19
N GLY A 44 -6.44 -6.33 -1.05
CA GLY A 44 -6.33 -4.89 -0.86
C GLY A 44 -5.44 -4.51 0.33
N CYS A 45 -4.90 -3.30 0.28
CA CYS A 45 -4.11 -2.68 1.34
C CYS A 45 -4.41 -1.17 1.38
N GLY A 46 -4.59 -0.61 2.58
CA GLY A 46 -4.81 0.82 2.79
C GLY A 46 -3.85 1.38 3.82
N VAL A 47 -3.48 2.64 3.66
CA VAL A 47 -2.79 3.44 4.68
C VAL A 47 -3.79 4.42 5.26
N THR A 48 -4.10 4.24 6.55
CA THR A 48 -5.03 5.10 7.30
C THR A 48 -4.25 5.92 8.32
N LEU A 49 -4.46 7.23 8.31
CA LEU A 49 -3.95 8.14 9.32
C LEU A 49 -5.10 8.59 10.22
N GLU A 50 -4.86 8.73 11.51
CA GLU A 50 -5.84 9.26 12.43
C GLU A 50 -5.42 10.65 12.93
N ARG A 51 -6.33 11.61 12.83
CA ARG A 51 -6.17 12.93 13.45
C ARG A 51 -7.45 13.29 14.21
N GLU A 52 -7.32 13.62 15.49
CA GLU A 52 -8.46 14.05 16.32
C GLU A 52 -9.62 13.03 16.34
N ASN A 53 -9.29 11.73 16.43
CA ASN A 53 -10.23 10.60 16.35
C ASN A 53 -11.00 10.49 15.02
N ARG A 54 -10.51 11.13 13.96
CA ARG A 54 -11.03 10.96 12.60
C ARG A 54 -10.01 10.17 11.79
N PRO A 55 -10.25 8.88 11.51
CA PRO A 55 -9.44 8.17 10.54
C PRO A 55 -9.64 8.82 9.17
N LEU A 56 -8.59 8.80 8.35
CA LEU A 56 -8.62 9.14 6.94
C LEU A 56 -7.70 8.18 6.20
N THR A 57 -8.22 7.44 5.23
CA THR A 57 -7.38 6.66 4.32
C THR A 57 -6.75 7.61 3.32
N VAL A 58 -5.42 7.61 3.28
CA VAL A 58 -4.62 8.53 2.45
C VAL A 58 -4.02 7.86 1.23
N ALA A 59 -3.98 6.52 1.22
CA ALA A 59 -3.58 5.72 0.07
C ALA A 59 -4.19 4.32 0.15
N SER A 60 -4.50 3.73 -0.99
CA SER A 60 -5.09 2.40 -1.08
C SER A 60 -4.66 1.71 -2.37
N ALA A 61 -4.41 0.40 -2.31
CA ALA A 61 -4.04 -0.44 -3.44
C ALA A 61 -4.82 -1.76 -3.41
N GLY A 62 -5.15 -2.30 -4.58
CA GLY A 62 -5.90 -3.55 -4.71
C GLY A 62 -7.41 -3.37 -4.91
N ILE A 63 -8.11 -4.47 -5.16
CA ILE A 63 -9.50 -4.49 -5.62
C ILE A 63 -10.46 -4.14 -4.48
N SER A 64 -10.19 -4.64 -3.27
CA SER A 64 -11.05 -4.44 -2.11
C SER A 64 -10.81 -3.11 -1.40
N ALA A 65 -9.73 -2.39 -1.70
CA ALA A 65 -9.32 -1.23 -0.92
C ALA A 65 -10.24 0.00 -1.09
N PRO A 66 -10.69 0.39 -2.29
CA PRO A 66 -11.68 1.47 -2.43
C PRO A 66 -13.06 1.14 -1.80
N PRO A 67 -13.63 -0.07 -1.98
CA PRO A 67 -14.87 -0.46 -1.28
C PRO A 67 -14.74 -0.54 0.24
N LEU A 68 -13.56 -0.93 0.77
CA LEU A 68 -13.29 -0.93 2.22
C LEU A 68 -13.25 0.49 2.78
N ASP A 69 -12.77 1.45 2.00
CA ASP A 69 -12.79 2.86 2.36
C ASP A 69 -14.24 3.37 2.46
N GLU A 70 -15.05 3.09 1.43
CA GLU A 70 -16.47 3.41 1.41
C GLU A 70 -17.25 2.76 2.57
N ALA A 71 -16.93 1.52 2.94
CA ALA A 71 -17.56 0.86 4.08
C ALA A 71 -17.13 1.45 5.44
N GLN A 72 -15.92 2.00 5.53
CA GLN A 72 -15.41 2.65 6.75
C GLN A 72 -15.99 4.04 6.98
N TYR A 73 -16.28 4.80 5.91
CA TYR A 73 -16.85 6.15 6.01
C TYR A 73 -18.35 6.22 5.72
N GLY A 74 -18.93 5.23 5.05
CA GLY A 74 -20.36 5.18 4.69
C GLY A 74 -21.30 4.76 5.81
N GLN A 75 -20.80 4.61 7.05
CA GLN A 75 -21.62 4.37 8.24
C GLN A 75 -21.90 5.66 9.04
N ASP A 76 -21.41 6.82 8.59
CA ASP A 76 -21.51 8.11 9.29
C ASP A 76 -22.51 9.11 8.66
N ASP A 77 -23.34 8.67 7.70
CA ASP A 77 -24.46 9.43 7.09
C ASP A 77 -25.85 8.86 7.48
#